data_AF-A0A8B6FMC0-F1
#
_entry.id   AF-A0A8B6FMC0-F1
#
_cell.length_a   1.000
_cell.length_b   1.000
_cell.length_c   1.000
_cell.angle_alpha   90.00
_cell.angle_beta   90.00
_cell.angle_gamma   90.00
#
_symmetry.space_group_name_H-M   'P 1'
#
loop_
_entity.id
_entity.type
_entity.pdbx_description
1 polymer ?
#
loop_
_entity_poly.entity_id
_entity_poly.type
_entity_poly.pdbx_seq_one_letter_code
_entity_poly.pdbx_strand_id
1 'polypeptide(L)'
;MDVCLQSSKMLQILPRSRDQHYGKIPLIDCTLIEDPSSDVYYFDDDTISWESFGSLTSATTLLTAQACDRDRNNYNGLDFKIIIDSKSGPPTTLTLVASTHQEKIAWCSDISQCIENLHYSDLLNSSMSESSSVTMPQSVRSDPKLFKDDVDIRFSRTLNSCKVPQIRHASVDRLLDRLTDLRFLSIDFLNTFLLTYRVFSSGKVVLEALKRVYKNPEQTLDSSLSSCHCLISAEQQNNNEVYQKLQQDLESMKLENEARFVKTDTKISNMEGRISKQDEIIHKQQELIKRLQRNQELQKHTRQVSVQKKVAFTYRTSGDQSSLGSDQTIKFDRRITDVSNSYSSSTGIFTAPVGGYYAFVLDTRTLPGRICWIDAVKNGFPIATNYMEAPSGQEDSETSFAVVRLDTGDQVWVRNKVYHGHSCGLDDLANFSGFLLYQDL
;
A
#
# COMPACT_ATOMS: atom_id res chain seq x y z
N MET A 1 0.82 25.07 -19.62
CA MET A 1 1.30 25.29 -21.00
C MET A 1 0.27 24.65 -21.91
N ASP A 2 -0.04 25.24 -23.06
CA ASP A 2 -0.97 24.61 -24.00
C ASP A 2 -0.12 23.80 -25.00
N VAL A 3 -0.36 22.49 -25.07
CA VAL A 3 0.35 21.58 -25.97
C VAL A 3 -0.54 21.33 -27.17
N CYS A 4 -0.03 21.55 -28.38
CA CYS A 4 -0.79 21.33 -29.61
C CYS A 4 0.02 20.44 -30.57
N LEU A 5 -0.59 19.34 -30.99
CA LEU A 5 -0.08 18.48 -32.05
C LEU A 5 -0.27 19.20 -33.39
N GLN A 6 0.81 19.73 -33.97
CA GLN A 6 0.76 20.41 -35.28
C GLN A 6 0.76 19.43 -36.46
N SER A 7 1.39 18.27 -36.32
CA SER A 7 1.41 17.19 -37.32
C SER A 7 1.79 15.86 -36.67
N SER A 8 1.52 14.73 -37.32
CA SER A 8 1.84 13.36 -36.86
C SER A 8 3.33 13.12 -36.56
N LYS A 9 4.21 14.10 -36.77
CA LYS A 9 5.67 14.01 -36.64
C LYS A 9 6.28 14.97 -35.62
N MET A 10 5.55 16.02 -35.20
CA MET A 10 6.13 17.09 -34.37
C MET A 10 5.18 17.56 -33.27
N LEU A 11 5.74 17.69 -32.07
CA LEU A 11 5.06 18.28 -30.92
C LEU A 11 5.46 19.75 -30.79
N GLN A 12 4.48 20.65 -30.74
CA GLN A 12 4.71 22.08 -30.55
C GLN A 12 4.21 22.52 -29.17
N ILE A 13 5.10 23.14 -28.40
CA ILE A 13 4.79 23.67 -27.07
C ILE A 13 4.53 25.17 -27.20
N LEU A 14 3.29 25.59 -26.91
CA LEU A 14 2.90 27.00 -26.96
C LEU A 14 2.98 27.63 -25.55
N PRO A 15 3.75 28.71 -25.35
CA PRO A 15 3.86 29.36 -24.05
C PRO A 15 2.64 30.23 -23.75
N ARG A 16 2.21 30.29 -22.48
CA ARG A 16 1.17 31.23 -22.00
C ARG A 16 1.70 32.64 -21.71
N SER A 17 3.01 32.88 -21.79
CA SER A 17 3.63 34.21 -21.63
C SER A 17 4.75 34.41 -22.66
N ARG A 18 5.01 35.67 -23.05
CA ARG A 18 5.75 36.04 -24.26
C ARG A 18 7.24 35.71 -24.30
N ASP A 19 7.85 35.14 -23.25
CA ASP A 19 9.32 35.16 -23.13
C ASP A 19 10.04 33.80 -23.16
N GLN A 20 9.42 32.70 -23.61
CA GLN A 20 10.17 31.45 -23.84
C GLN A 20 9.57 30.55 -24.93
N HIS A 21 10.22 30.49 -26.09
CA HIS A 21 9.90 29.55 -27.19
C HIS A 21 10.67 28.24 -26.99
N TYR A 22 9.98 27.13 -26.70
CA TYR A 22 10.60 25.80 -26.52
C TYR A 22 10.76 24.98 -27.82
N GLY A 23 10.52 25.58 -28.99
CA GLY A 23 10.80 24.95 -30.30
C GLY A 23 9.85 23.81 -30.69
N LYS A 24 10.15 23.14 -31.81
CA LYS A 24 9.44 21.95 -32.32
C LYS A 24 10.26 20.71 -32.01
N ILE A 25 9.65 19.69 -31.42
CA ILE A 25 10.34 18.46 -31.04
C ILE A 25 9.91 17.31 -31.97
N PRO A 26 10.86 16.63 -32.66
CA PRO A 26 10.56 15.43 -33.43
C PRO A 26 10.28 14.25 -32.49
N LEU A 27 9.15 13.58 -32.71
CA LEU A 27 8.67 12.51 -31.81
C LEU A 27 9.36 11.15 -32.00
N ILE A 28 10.17 10.99 -33.04
CA ILE A 28 10.78 9.70 -33.42
C ILE A 28 11.81 9.19 -32.39
N ASP A 29 12.48 10.13 -31.70
CA ASP A 29 13.54 9.86 -30.70
C ASP A 29 13.06 10.19 -29.26
N CYS A 30 11.74 10.15 -29.02
CA CYS A 30 11.14 10.48 -27.72
C CYS A 30 10.66 9.22 -26.98
N THR A 31 10.89 9.19 -25.66
CA THR A 31 10.32 8.21 -24.73
C THR A 31 9.36 8.91 -23.77
N LEU A 32 8.12 8.43 -23.69
CA LEU A 32 7.11 8.95 -22.75
C LEU A 32 7.16 8.18 -21.42
N ILE A 33 7.10 8.89 -20.31
CA ILE A 33 6.95 8.36 -18.94
C ILE A 33 5.68 8.96 -18.34
N GLU A 34 4.66 8.11 -18.19
CA GLU A 34 3.34 8.54 -17.73
C GLU A 34 3.32 8.84 -16.22
N ASP A 35 4.03 8.05 -15.41
CA ASP A 35 4.08 8.20 -13.95
C ASP A 35 5.53 8.26 -13.41
N PRO A 36 6.12 9.47 -13.33
CA PRO A 36 7.48 9.65 -12.85
C PRO A 36 7.65 9.49 -11.32
N SER A 37 6.56 9.37 -10.57
CA SER A 37 6.53 9.16 -9.11
C SER A 37 6.32 7.70 -8.71
N SER A 38 6.15 6.77 -9.67
CA SER A 38 6.10 5.33 -9.39
C SER A 38 7.51 4.77 -9.14
N ASP A 39 8.14 5.25 -8.05
CA ASP A 39 9.16 4.46 -7.38
C ASP A 39 8.44 3.19 -6.88
N VAL A 40 8.66 2.08 -7.59
CA VAL A 40 8.15 0.76 -7.24
C VAL A 40 8.75 0.32 -5.91
N TYR A 41 8.14 0.76 -4.81
CA TYR A 41 8.20 0.12 -3.51
C TYR A 41 6.96 -0.76 -3.38
N TYR A 42 7.15 -2.05 -3.66
CA TYR A 42 6.26 -3.08 -3.14
C TYR A 42 6.45 -3.15 -1.63
N PHE A 43 5.43 -2.79 -0.85
CA PHE A 43 5.13 -3.39 0.45
C PHE A 43 3.65 -3.20 0.83
N ASP A 44 2.98 -4.34 0.90
CA ASP A 44 1.86 -4.80 1.73
C ASP A 44 0.57 -3.97 1.91
N ASP A 45 -0.48 -4.60 1.34
CA ASP A 45 -1.72 -5.06 1.99
C ASP A 45 -2.82 -4.07 2.38
N ASP A 46 -4.05 -4.54 2.16
CA ASP A 46 -5.35 -3.95 2.45
C ASP A 46 -5.79 -2.71 1.62
N THR A 47 -6.26 -2.96 0.39
CA THR A 47 -7.63 -2.59 -0.03
C THR A 47 -7.91 -3.06 -1.47
N ILE A 48 -8.77 -4.08 -1.59
CA ILE A 48 -9.36 -4.47 -2.87
C ILE A 48 -10.47 -3.47 -3.20
N SER A 49 -10.22 -2.58 -4.16
CA SER A 49 -11.27 -2.03 -5.03
C SER A 49 -11.02 -2.53 -6.45
N TRP A 50 -11.79 -3.54 -6.84
CA TRP A 50 -11.95 -3.99 -8.21
C TRP A 50 -12.44 -2.83 -9.06
N GLU A 51 -11.58 -2.29 -9.94
CA GLU A 51 -11.96 -1.61 -11.21
C GLU A 51 -10.70 -1.08 -11.93
N SER A 52 -10.11 -1.90 -12.80
CA SER A 52 -9.50 -1.51 -14.10
C SER A 52 -8.47 -2.54 -14.54
N PHE A 53 -8.93 -3.58 -15.24
CA PHE A 53 -8.08 -4.31 -16.18
C PHE A 53 -8.04 -3.50 -17.48
N GLY A 54 -6.90 -2.88 -17.74
CA GLY A 54 -6.62 -2.17 -18.98
C GLY A 54 -5.13 -2.22 -19.32
N SER A 55 -4.81 -3.04 -20.32
CA SER A 55 -3.59 -3.03 -21.14
C SER A 55 -2.24 -3.27 -20.46
N LEU A 56 -1.85 -4.54 -20.37
CA LEU A 56 -0.45 -4.96 -20.29
C LEU A 56 0.09 -5.14 -21.71
N THR A 57 0.87 -4.17 -22.20
CA THR A 57 1.77 -4.40 -23.34
C THR A 57 3.11 -3.68 -23.13
N SER A 58 4.15 -4.50 -23.21
CA SER A 58 5.56 -4.16 -23.46
C SER A 58 6.45 -3.80 -22.26
N ALA A 59 7.18 -4.82 -21.80
CA ALA A 59 8.37 -4.73 -20.98
C ALA A 59 9.63 -4.67 -21.86
N THR A 60 10.52 -3.69 -21.62
CA THR A 60 12.00 -3.62 -21.85
C THR A 60 12.38 -2.14 -21.76
N THR A 61 13.38 -1.63 -21.03
CA THR A 61 14.77 -2.04 -20.80
C THR A 61 15.32 -1.29 -19.57
N LEU A 62 16.10 -1.96 -18.72
CA LEU A 62 16.83 -1.36 -17.58
C LEU A 62 18.11 -0.65 -18.05
N LEU A 63 18.30 0.64 -17.76
CA LEU A 63 19.62 1.24 -17.56
C LEU A 63 19.59 2.44 -16.58
N THR A 64 20.33 2.27 -15.49
CA THR A 64 21.10 3.25 -14.69
C THR A 64 20.67 4.73 -14.65
N ALA A 65 20.29 5.21 -13.47
CA ALA A 65 20.64 6.57 -13.05
C ALA A 65 20.89 6.64 -11.54
N GLN A 66 22.11 7.06 -11.23
CA GLN A 66 22.61 7.43 -9.91
C GLN A 66 21.79 8.57 -9.29
N ALA A 67 21.83 8.59 -7.96
CA ALA A 67 21.31 9.65 -7.12
C ALA A 67 21.62 11.06 -7.61
N CYS A 68 20.59 11.88 -7.76
CA CYS A 68 20.64 13.30 -7.43
C CYS A 68 19.28 13.74 -6.87
N ASP A 69 19.28 13.86 -5.55
CA ASP A 69 18.30 14.53 -4.72
C ASP A 69 18.15 16.01 -5.14
N ARG A 70 16.91 16.45 -5.40
CA ARG A 70 16.31 17.75 -5.01
C ARG A 70 15.01 18.04 -5.78
N ASP A 71 14.01 18.47 -5.01
CA ASP A 71 12.70 19.01 -5.42
C ASP A 71 11.64 18.01 -5.92
N ARG A 72 11.10 17.22 -4.97
CA ARG A 72 9.76 16.61 -5.12
C ARG A 72 8.70 17.72 -5.12
N ASN A 73 8.50 18.38 -6.26
CA ASN A 73 7.32 19.20 -6.47
C ASN A 73 6.11 18.26 -6.58
N ASN A 74 5.26 18.30 -5.57
CA ASN A 74 4.11 17.41 -5.44
C ASN A 74 2.98 17.88 -6.38
N TYR A 75 3.07 17.53 -7.67
CA TYR A 75 2.08 17.90 -8.70
C TYR A 75 0.80 17.03 -8.67
N ASN A 76 0.51 16.37 -7.55
CA ASN A 76 -0.66 15.48 -7.37
C ASN A 76 -0.84 14.43 -8.48
N GLY A 77 0.25 13.91 -9.03
CA GLY A 77 0.21 12.89 -10.10
C GLY A 77 -0.31 13.42 -11.44
N LEU A 78 -0.40 14.74 -11.62
CA LEU A 78 -0.81 15.38 -12.88
C LEU A 78 0.39 15.62 -13.82
N ASP A 79 1.60 15.29 -13.38
CA ASP A 79 2.82 15.40 -14.16
C ASP A 79 3.16 14.12 -14.92
N PHE A 80 3.78 14.29 -16.08
CA PHE A 80 4.34 13.23 -16.92
C PHE A 80 5.62 13.76 -17.59
N LYS A 81 6.52 12.87 -18.02
CA LYS A 81 7.82 13.25 -18.58
C LYS A 81 8.00 12.74 -20.00
N ILE A 82 8.66 13.53 -20.84
CA ILE A 82 9.12 13.12 -22.16
C ILE A 82 10.64 13.22 -22.16
N ILE A 83 11.33 12.11 -22.42
CA ILE A 83 12.78 12.06 -22.58
C ILE A 83 13.07 12.11 -24.07
N ILE A 84 13.92 13.05 -24.48
CA ILE A 84 14.35 13.22 -25.86
C ILE A 84 15.80 12.75 -25.96
N ASP A 85 16.02 11.66 -26.69
CA ASP A 85 17.35 11.11 -26.89
C ASP A 85 18.03 11.83 -28.07
N SER A 86 19.07 12.62 -27.79
CA SER A 86 19.83 13.31 -28.83
C SER A 86 20.96 12.42 -29.35
N LYS A 87 21.07 12.27 -30.67
CA LYS A 87 22.17 11.51 -31.32
C LYS A 87 23.58 12.09 -31.07
N SER A 88 23.69 13.28 -30.46
CA SER A 88 24.95 14.00 -30.27
C SER A 88 25.09 14.66 -28.89
N GLY A 89 24.25 14.34 -27.90
CA GLY A 89 24.29 14.98 -26.58
C GLY A 89 23.55 14.21 -25.49
N PRO A 90 23.64 14.67 -24.22
CA PRO A 90 22.91 14.05 -23.11
C PRO A 90 21.38 14.14 -23.33
N PRO A 91 20.62 13.13 -22.88
CA PRO A 91 19.17 13.11 -23.05
C PRO A 91 18.54 14.30 -22.32
N THR A 92 17.59 14.97 -22.99
CA THR A 92 16.88 16.12 -22.39
C THR A 92 15.52 15.66 -21.90
N THR A 93 15.22 15.87 -20.62
CA THR A 93 13.93 15.51 -20.02
C THR A 93 13.04 16.74 -19.90
N LEU A 94 11.84 16.65 -20.49
CA LEU A 94 10.82 17.68 -20.41
C LEU A 94 9.70 17.18 -19.48
N THR A 95 9.43 17.93 -18.41
CA THR A 95 8.34 17.62 -17.45
C THR A 95 7.14 18.49 -17.76
N LEU A 96 6.00 17.87 -18.04
CA LEU A 96 4.73 18.53 -18.34
C LEU A 96 3.75 18.26 -17.22
N VAL A 97 2.89 19.23 -16.93
CA VAL A 97 1.84 19.12 -15.90
C VAL A 97 0.51 19.45 -16.54
N ALA A 98 -0.42 18.50 -16.52
CA ALA A 98 -1.79 18.68 -17.02
C ALA A 98 -2.66 19.44 -16.01
N SER A 99 -3.75 20.07 -16.47
CA SER A 99 -4.65 20.79 -15.56
C SER A 99 -5.60 19.86 -14.79
N THR A 100 -5.87 18.66 -15.34
CA THR A 100 -6.70 17.62 -14.73
C THR A 100 -6.16 16.22 -15.03
N HIS A 101 -6.53 15.23 -14.23
CA HIS A 101 -6.10 13.83 -14.43
C HIS A 101 -6.66 13.24 -15.74
N GLN A 102 -7.87 13.64 -16.13
CA GLN A 102 -8.49 13.23 -17.39
C GLN A 102 -7.74 13.81 -18.61
N GLU A 103 -7.26 15.05 -18.51
CA GLU A 103 -6.43 15.67 -19.55
C GLU A 103 -5.05 15.00 -19.63
N LYS A 104 -4.43 14.64 -18.50
CA LYS A 104 -3.19 13.85 -18.47
C LYS A 104 -3.35 12.54 -19.24
N ILE A 105 -4.41 11.77 -18.95
CA ILE A 105 -4.66 10.48 -19.62
C ILE A 105 -4.82 10.67 -21.14
N ALA A 106 -5.61 11.67 -21.56
CA ALA A 106 -5.81 11.96 -22.98
C ALA A 106 -4.48 12.33 -23.67
N TRP A 107 -3.68 13.20 -23.06
CA TRP A 107 -2.40 13.61 -23.62
C TRP A 107 -1.39 12.47 -23.72
N CYS A 108 -1.29 11.61 -22.69
CA CYS A 108 -0.38 10.46 -22.72
C CYS A 108 -0.77 9.48 -23.83
N SER A 109 -2.06 9.17 -23.95
CA SER A 109 -2.59 8.30 -25.01
C SER A 109 -2.28 8.83 -26.41
N ASP A 110 -2.57 10.10 -26.68
CA ASP A 110 -2.36 10.70 -28.01
C ASP A 110 -0.86 10.75 -28.38
N ILE A 111 0.01 11.04 -27.42
CA ILE A 111 1.47 11.12 -27.64
C ILE A 111 2.05 9.72 -27.89
N SER A 112 1.69 8.72 -27.07
CA SER A 112 2.12 7.33 -27.24
C SER A 112 1.73 6.79 -28.62
N GLN A 113 0.47 7.03 -29.04
CA GLN A 113 -0.02 6.58 -30.33
C GLN A 113 0.72 7.25 -31.50
N CYS A 114 1.13 8.51 -31.36
CA CYS A 114 1.94 9.17 -32.38
C CYS A 114 3.34 8.57 -32.49
N ILE A 115 3.98 8.22 -31.38
CA ILE A 115 5.32 7.60 -31.37
C ILE A 115 5.28 6.22 -32.04
N GLU A 116 4.31 5.38 -31.69
CA GLU A 116 4.15 4.04 -32.27
C GLU A 116 3.96 4.09 -33.80
N ASN A 117 3.06 4.97 -34.26
CA ASN A 117 2.78 5.12 -35.69
C ASN A 117 4.01 5.53 -36.51
N LEU A 118 4.93 6.31 -35.92
CA LEU A 118 6.17 6.70 -36.57
C LEU A 118 7.14 5.52 -36.70
N HIS A 119 7.30 4.72 -35.65
CA HIS A 119 8.16 3.54 -35.68
C HIS A 119 7.68 2.49 -36.71
N TYR A 120 6.37 2.30 -36.86
CA TYR A 120 5.82 1.41 -37.90
C TYR A 120 6.18 1.89 -39.33
N SER A 121 6.16 3.20 -39.58
CA SER A 121 6.44 3.74 -40.91
C SER A 121 7.91 3.59 -41.34
N ASP A 122 8.86 3.61 -40.40
CA ASP A 122 10.30 3.45 -40.69
C ASP A 122 10.68 1.98 -40.94
N LEU A 123 10.03 1.04 -40.27
CA LEU A 123 10.23 -0.41 -40.50
C LEU A 123 9.82 -0.82 -41.92
N LEU A 124 8.71 -0.29 -42.42
CA LEU A 124 8.20 -0.61 -43.77
C LEU A 124 9.05 0.01 -44.89
N ASN A 125 9.50 1.27 -44.73
CA ASN A 125 10.34 1.94 -45.72
C ASN A 125 11.74 1.30 -45.85
N SER A 126 12.26 0.72 -44.77
CA SER A 126 13.54 -0.01 -44.79
C SER A 126 13.49 -1.28 -45.65
N SER A 127 12.30 -1.87 -45.85
CA SER A 127 12.09 -3.06 -46.67
C SER A 127 11.91 -2.77 -48.16
N MET A 128 11.55 -1.52 -48.53
CA MET A 128 11.16 -1.14 -49.89
C MET A 128 11.92 0.13 -50.32
N SER A 129 13.23 0.01 -50.53
CA SER A 129 14.04 1.13 -51.02
C SER A 129 13.75 1.44 -52.50
N GLU A 130 13.23 2.65 -52.74
CA GLU A 130 13.29 3.46 -53.98
C GLU A 130 12.59 2.93 -55.25
N SER A 131 11.25 2.97 -55.29
CA SER A 131 10.47 2.83 -56.52
C SER A 131 10.07 4.19 -57.12
N SER A 132 10.99 4.90 -57.77
CA SER A 132 10.62 5.91 -58.79
C SER A 132 11.77 6.34 -59.71
N SER A 133 12.71 5.44 -60.02
CA SER A 133 13.42 5.51 -61.30
C SER A 133 13.78 4.09 -61.75
N VAL A 134 13.64 3.81 -63.05
CA VAL A 134 13.94 2.51 -63.66
C VAL A 134 15.37 2.10 -63.28
N THR A 135 15.46 1.20 -62.32
CA THR A 135 16.70 0.76 -61.69
C THR A 135 16.98 -0.66 -62.18
N MET A 136 18.11 -0.81 -62.89
CA MET A 136 18.54 -2.09 -63.48
C MET A 136 18.49 -3.23 -62.44
N PRO A 137 17.79 -4.34 -62.72
CA PRO A 137 17.72 -5.50 -61.83
C PRO A 137 19.12 -6.00 -61.44
N GLN A 138 19.28 -6.49 -60.20
CA GLN A 138 20.58 -6.95 -59.68
C GLN A 138 21.19 -8.09 -60.50
N SER A 139 20.36 -8.94 -61.11
CA SER A 139 20.79 -10.01 -62.03
C SER A 139 21.47 -9.49 -63.30
N VAL A 140 21.10 -8.29 -63.76
CA VAL A 140 21.74 -7.64 -64.90
C VAL A 140 23.00 -6.92 -64.45
N ARG A 141 22.98 -6.23 -63.30
CA ARG A 141 24.16 -5.52 -62.75
C ARG A 141 25.34 -6.43 -62.42
N SER A 142 25.06 -7.67 -62.01
CA SER A 142 26.06 -8.64 -61.56
C SER A 142 26.60 -9.54 -62.67
N ASP A 143 26.04 -9.51 -63.88
CA ASP A 143 26.47 -10.37 -65.00
C ASP A 143 27.79 -9.87 -65.61
N PRO A 144 28.91 -10.59 -65.41
CA PRO A 144 30.22 -10.15 -65.87
C PRO A 144 30.31 -10.08 -67.40
N LYS A 145 29.52 -10.88 -68.13
CA LYS A 145 29.48 -10.88 -69.60
C LYS A 145 28.89 -9.59 -70.16
N LEU A 146 28.22 -8.79 -69.32
CA LEU A 146 27.58 -7.54 -69.70
C LEU A 146 28.50 -6.33 -69.62
N PHE A 147 29.51 -6.38 -68.75
CA PHE A 147 30.35 -5.22 -68.42
C PHE A 147 31.85 -5.44 -68.63
N LYS A 148 32.30 -6.67 -68.87
CA LYS A 148 33.71 -7.00 -69.07
C LYS A 148 34.01 -7.36 -70.52
N ASP A 149 35.13 -6.83 -71.01
CA ASP A 149 35.72 -7.20 -72.29
C ASP A 149 36.07 -8.71 -72.34
N ASP A 150 35.80 -9.35 -73.48
CA ASP A 150 36.12 -10.74 -73.79
C ASP A 150 36.95 -10.80 -75.09
N VAL A 151 37.51 -11.96 -75.44
CA VAL A 151 38.30 -12.17 -76.67
C VAL A 151 37.53 -11.75 -77.91
N ASP A 152 36.23 -12.05 -77.95
CA ASP A 152 35.36 -11.85 -79.11
C ASP A 152 34.37 -10.67 -78.99
N ILE A 153 34.40 -9.88 -77.90
CA ILE A 153 33.54 -8.70 -77.72
C ILE A 153 34.18 -7.66 -76.80
N ARG A 154 34.12 -6.38 -77.21
CA ARG A 154 34.75 -5.26 -76.49
C ARG A 154 33.80 -4.08 -76.39
N PHE A 155 33.80 -3.43 -75.23
CA PHE A 155 32.82 -2.39 -74.89
C PHE A 155 33.45 -0.99 -74.80
N SER A 156 32.62 0.03 -75.03
CA SER A 156 32.93 1.43 -74.79
C SER A 156 32.65 1.80 -73.33
N ARG A 157 33.25 2.90 -72.86
CA ARG A 157 32.91 3.50 -71.55
C ARG A 157 31.55 4.20 -71.56
N THR A 158 31.00 4.48 -72.74
CA THR A 158 29.67 5.09 -72.90
C THR A 158 28.59 4.03 -72.78
N LEU A 159 27.53 4.33 -72.00
CA LEU A 159 26.38 3.44 -71.82
C LEU A 159 25.29 3.73 -72.89
N ASN A 160 24.51 2.72 -73.21
CA ASN A 160 23.31 2.83 -74.04
C ASN A 160 22.08 3.24 -73.20
N SER A 161 20.93 3.37 -73.85
CA SER A 161 19.64 3.73 -73.21
C SER A 161 19.18 2.76 -72.11
N CYS A 162 19.69 1.52 -72.10
CA CYS A 162 19.46 0.53 -71.06
C CYS A 162 20.51 0.57 -69.94
N LYS A 163 21.35 1.60 -69.89
CA LYS A 163 22.46 1.74 -68.92
C LYS A 163 23.49 0.59 -69.00
N VAL A 164 23.64 -0.04 -70.17
CA VAL A 164 24.64 -1.11 -70.45
C VAL A 164 25.73 -0.57 -71.39
N PRO A 165 27.01 -0.97 -71.26
CA PRO A 165 28.09 -0.50 -72.14
C PRO A 165 27.82 -0.73 -73.64
N GLN A 166 28.09 0.29 -74.46
CA GLN A 166 27.96 0.18 -75.92
C GLN A 166 29.03 -0.75 -76.52
N ILE A 167 28.67 -1.56 -77.50
CA ILE A 167 29.60 -2.48 -78.17
C ILE A 167 30.45 -1.71 -79.19
N ARG A 168 31.78 -1.82 -79.10
CA ARG A 168 32.70 -1.18 -80.05
C ARG A 168 33.09 -2.12 -81.19
N HIS A 169 33.34 -3.38 -80.87
CA HIS A 169 33.65 -4.45 -81.82
C HIS A 169 33.31 -5.80 -81.20
N ALA A 170 32.79 -6.71 -82.01
CA ALA A 170 32.41 -8.05 -81.60
C ALA A 170 32.40 -9.02 -82.79
N SER A 171 32.54 -10.31 -82.52
CA SER A 171 32.27 -11.35 -83.51
C SER A 171 30.77 -11.40 -83.84
N VAL A 172 30.44 -11.99 -84.99
CA VAL A 172 29.04 -12.12 -85.44
C VAL A 172 28.22 -12.89 -84.42
N ASP A 173 28.78 -13.95 -83.83
CA ASP A 173 28.10 -14.76 -82.82
C ASP A 173 27.81 -13.96 -81.54
N ARG A 174 28.75 -13.12 -81.09
CA ARG A 174 28.53 -12.25 -79.92
C ARG A 174 27.53 -11.13 -80.16
N LEU A 175 27.44 -10.62 -81.39
CA LEU A 175 26.39 -9.67 -81.76
C LEU A 175 25.02 -10.34 -81.82
N LEU A 176 24.95 -11.59 -82.29
CA LEU A 176 23.72 -12.37 -82.30
C LEU A 176 23.27 -12.73 -80.88
N ASP A 177 24.18 -13.16 -79.99
CA ASP A 177 23.91 -13.37 -78.57
C ASP A 177 23.23 -12.14 -77.95
N ARG A 178 23.76 -10.95 -78.27
CA ARG A 178 23.23 -9.66 -77.78
C ARG A 178 21.91 -9.26 -78.41
N LEU A 179 21.69 -9.58 -79.69
CA LEU A 179 20.39 -9.37 -80.35
C LEU A 179 19.31 -10.23 -79.70
N THR A 180 19.67 -11.42 -79.26
CA THR A 180 18.74 -12.40 -78.70
C THR A 180 18.53 -12.32 -77.19
N ASP A 181 19.32 -11.52 -76.47
CA ASP A 181 19.18 -11.32 -75.02
C ASP A 181 18.15 -10.22 -74.70
N LEU A 182 16.91 -10.65 -74.48
CA LEU A 182 15.77 -9.76 -74.25
C LEU A 182 15.80 -9.05 -72.88
N ARG A 183 16.70 -9.44 -71.96
CA ARG A 183 16.76 -8.88 -70.60
C ARG A 183 17.19 -7.41 -70.58
N PHE A 184 17.96 -6.98 -71.59
CA PHE A 184 18.49 -5.61 -71.71
C PHE A 184 18.67 -5.16 -73.18
N LEU A 185 17.93 -5.76 -74.12
CA LEU A 185 18.01 -5.41 -75.55
C LEU A 185 17.64 -3.93 -75.76
N SER A 186 18.64 -3.11 -76.13
CA SER A 186 18.39 -1.71 -76.39
C SER A 186 17.83 -1.49 -77.79
N ILE A 187 16.87 -0.57 -77.89
CA ILE A 187 16.25 -0.16 -79.15
C ILE A 187 17.31 0.37 -80.12
N ASP A 188 18.28 1.13 -79.62
CA ASP A 188 19.38 1.69 -80.42
C ASP A 188 20.24 0.60 -81.06
N PHE A 189 20.54 -0.47 -80.30
CA PHE A 189 21.32 -1.59 -80.80
C PHE A 189 20.52 -2.40 -81.82
N LEU A 190 19.26 -2.69 -81.52
CA LEU A 190 18.36 -3.43 -82.41
C LEU A 190 18.24 -2.74 -83.78
N ASN A 191 17.95 -1.45 -83.79
CA ASN A 191 17.81 -0.68 -85.04
C ASN A 191 19.12 -0.63 -85.83
N THR A 192 20.23 -0.34 -85.16
CA THR A 192 21.55 -0.27 -85.79
C THR A 192 21.94 -1.62 -86.39
N PHE A 193 21.72 -2.72 -85.65
CA PHE A 193 22.00 -4.07 -86.11
C PHE A 193 21.15 -4.45 -87.32
N LEU A 194 19.83 -4.26 -87.26
CA LEU A 194 18.92 -4.65 -88.36
C LEU A 194 19.12 -3.84 -89.65
N LEU A 195 19.60 -2.60 -89.55
CA LEU A 195 19.91 -1.78 -90.73
C LEU A 195 21.24 -2.17 -91.40
N THR A 196 22.20 -2.71 -90.66
CA THR A 196 23.58 -2.86 -91.13
C THR A 196 24.08 -4.31 -91.20
N TYR A 197 23.34 -5.29 -90.65
CA TYR A 197 23.81 -6.68 -90.52
C TYR A 197 24.21 -7.35 -91.84
N ARG A 198 23.64 -6.92 -92.98
CA ARG A 198 23.97 -7.49 -94.29
C ARG A 198 25.41 -7.29 -94.73
N VAL A 199 26.15 -6.38 -94.07
CA VAL A 199 27.57 -6.13 -94.35
C VAL A 199 28.45 -7.28 -93.82
N PHE A 200 28.03 -7.96 -92.76
CA PHE A 200 28.85 -8.95 -92.06
C PHE A 200 28.13 -10.27 -91.75
N SER A 201 26.84 -10.40 -92.08
CA SER A 201 26.02 -11.59 -91.86
C SER A 201 24.94 -11.73 -92.94
N SER A 202 24.20 -12.84 -92.93
CA SER A 202 23.09 -13.09 -93.84
C SER A 202 21.76 -13.18 -93.10
N GLY A 203 20.66 -12.86 -93.77
CA GLY A 203 19.32 -12.93 -93.17
C GLY A 203 18.97 -14.33 -92.66
N LYS A 204 19.52 -15.38 -93.28
CA LYS A 204 19.33 -16.77 -92.83
C LYS A 204 19.95 -17.00 -91.46
N VAL A 205 21.15 -16.47 -91.20
CA VAL A 205 21.85 -16.64 -89.92
C VAL A 205 21.13 -15.89 -88.80
N VAL A 206 20.70 -14.66 -89.04
CA VAL A 206 19.92 -13.86 -88.08
C VAL A 206 18.59 -14.54 -87.78
N LEU A 207 17.89 -15.03 -88.81
CA LEU A 207 16.60 -15.70 -88.63
C LEU A 207 16.74 -17.02 -87.84
N GLU A 208 17.79 -17.80 -88.08
CA GLU A 208 18.03 -19.02 -87.30
C GLU A 208 18.38 -18.73 -85.84
N ALA A 209 19.13 -17.64 -85.57
CA ALA A 209 19.40 -17.19 -84.20
C ALA A 209 18.11 -16.77 -83.46
N LEU A 210 17.24 -15.99 -84.12
CA LEU A 210 15.94 -15.59 -83.55
C LEU A 210 14.99 -16.78 -83.36
N LYS A 211 14.93 -17.70 -84.32
CA LYS A 211 14.14 -18.95 -84.20
C LYS A 211 14.60 -19.80 -83.01
N ARG A 212 15.90 -19.82 -82.70
CA ARG A 212 16.44 -20.58 -81.56
C ARG A 212 15.87 -20.08 -80.23
N VAL A 213 15.82 -18.76 -80.05
CA VAL A 213 15.24 -18.15 -78.85
C VAL A 213 13.72 -18.29 -78.81
N TYR A 214 13.06 -18.15 -79.96
CA TYR A 214 11.61 -18.38 -80.05
C TYR A 214 11.21 -19.83 -79.71
N LYS A 215 12.02 -20.82 -80.11
CA LYS A 215 11.72 -22.25 -79.86
C LYS A 215 12.04 -22.70 -78.43
N ASN A 216 13.00 -22.08 -77.76
CA ASN A 216 13.43 -22.45 -76.41
C ASN A 216 13.36 -21.25 -75.44
N PRO A 217 12.15 -20.77 -75.08
CA PRO A 217 12.01 -19.61 -74.18
C PRO A 217 12.50 -19.89 -72.74
N GLU A 218 12.48 -21.16 -72.28
CA GLU A 218 12.79 -21.52 -70.89
C GLU A 218 14.29 -21.45 -70.54
N GLN A 219 15.20 -21.75 -71.48
CA GLN A 219 16.65 -21.68 -71.21
C GLN A 219 17.14 -20.24 -70.94
N THR A 220 16.46 -19.23 -71.48
CA THR A 220 16.72 -17.81 -71.19
C THR A 220 16.24 -17.40 -69.79
N LEU A 221 15.22 -18.07 -69.25
CA LEU A 221 14.65 -17.82 -67.91
C LEU A 221 15.42 -18.55 -66.80
N ASP A 222 15.98 -19.74 -67.07
CA ASP A 222 16.73 -20.53 -66.07
C ASP A 222 17.96 -19.81 -65.49
N SER A 223 18.61 -18.96 -66.29
CA SER A 223 19.75 -18.16 -65.83
C SER A 223 19.35 -17.03 -64.87
N SER A 224 18.12 -16.52 -64.93
CA SER A 224 17.60 -15.55 -63.96
C SER A 224 17.02 -16.24 -62.73
N LEU A 225 16.36 -17.39 -62.92
CA LEU A 225 15.80 -18.22 -61.85
C LEU A 225 16.87 -18.82 -60.94
N SER A 226 18.03 -19.23 -61.48
CA SER A 226 19.14 -19.77 -60.68
C SER A 226 19.71 -18.75 -59.68
N SER A 227 19.80 -17.47 -60.06
CA SER A 227 20.21 -16.40 -59.14
C SER A 227 19.15 -16.10 -58.08
N CYS A 228 17.87 -16.14 -58.44
CA CYS A 228 16.78 -16.00 -57.48
C CYS A 228 16.71 -17.19 -56.50
N HIS A 229 16.94 -18.42 -56.98
CA HIS A 229 16.93 -19.63 -56.16
C HIS A 229 18.07 -19.65 -55.13
N CYS A 230 19.25 -19.13 -55.50
CA CYS A 230 20.38 -18.97 -54.56
C CYS A 230 20.05 -17.97 -53.43
N LEU A 231 19.48 -16.82 -53.76
CA LEU A 231 19.06 -15.82 -52.78
C LEU A 231 17.94 -16.33 -51.87
N ILE A 232 16.92 -16.99 -52.42
CA ILE A 232 15.83 -17.59 -51.65
C ILE A 232 16.35 -18.68 -50.70
N SER A 233 17.30 -19.51 -51.16
CA SER A 233 17.91 -20.54 -50.30
C SER A 233 18.73 -19.95 -49.15
N ALA A 234 19.45 -18.84 -49.40
CA ALA A 234 20.21 -18.14 -48.37
C ALA A 234 19.29 -17.45 -47.35
N GLU A 235 18.19 -16.82 -47.80
CA GLU A 235 17.18 -16.22 -46.92
C GLU A 235 16.42 -17.27 -46.09
N GLN A 236 16.07 -18.42 -46.69
CA GLN A 236 15.45 -19.53 -45.96
C GLN A 236 16.38 -20.11 -44.90
N GLN A 237 17.67 -20.22 -45.19
CA GLN A 237 18.64 -20.71 -44.22
C GLN A 237 18.85 -19.72 -43.07
N ASN A 238 18.95 -18.43 -43.37
CA ASN A 238 19.04 -17.38 -42.36
C ASN A 238 17.78 -17.33 -41.47
N ASN A 239 16.58 -17.45 -42.07
CA ASN A 239 15.34 -17.53 -41.30
C ASN A 239 15.28 -18.78 -40.41
N ASN A 240 15.71 -19.94 -40.90
CA ASN A 240 15.75 -21.17 -40.11
C ASN A 240 16.72 -21.06 -38.92
N GLU A 241 17.88 -20.43 -39.10
CA GLU A 241 18.83 -20.17 -38.01
C GLU A 241 18.24 -19.22 -36.95
N VAL A 242 17.52 -18.18 -37.38
CA VAL A 242 16.79 -17.27 -36.47
C VAL A 242 15.69 -18.01 -35.70
N TYR A 243 14.91 -18.88 -36.35
CA TYR A 243 13.88 -19.68 -35.66
C TYR A 243 14.48 -20.64 -34.63
N GLN A 244 15.61 -21.29 -34.95
CA GLN A 244 16.30 -22.16 -33.99
C GLN A 244 16.84 -21.38 -32.80
N LYS A 245 17.42 -20.19 -33.04
CA LYS A 245 17.89 -19.30 -31.97
C LYS A 245 16.74 -18.89 -31.05
N LEU A 246 15.61 -18.49 -31.62
CA LEU A 246 14.42 -18.08 -30.87
C LEU A 246 13.84 -19.23 -30.03
N GLN A 247 13.84 -20.46 -30.56
CA GLN A 247 13.42 -21.64 -29.81
C GLN A 247 14.34 -21.92 -28.62
N GLN A 248 15.66 -21.81 -28.81
CA GLN A 248 16.64 -22.02 -27.74
C GLN A 248 16.53 -20.96 -26.64
N ASP A 249 16.33 -19.70 -27.01
CA ASP A 249 16.15 -18.61 -26.05
C ASP A 249 14.83 -18.76 -25.27
N LEU A 250 13.75 -19.19 -25.94
CA LEU A 250 12.47 -19.47 -25.29
C LEU A 250 12.58 -20.60 -24.26
N GLU A 251 13.31 -21.67 -24.59
CA GLU A 251 13.51 -22.80 -23.68
C GLU A 251 14.40 -22.43 -22.49
N SER A 252 15.45 -21.64 -22.74
CA SER A 252 16.32 -21.09 -21.69
C SER A 252 15.53 -20.19 -20.73
N MET A 253 14.67 -19.33 -21.27
CA MET A 253 13.81 -18.44 -20.48
C MET A 253 12.78 -19.23 -19.66
N LYS A 254 12.20 -20.31 -20.22
CA LYS A 254 11.31 -21.20 -19.48
C LYS A 254 12.01 -21.86 -18.29
N LEU A 255 13.23 -22.37 -18.49
CA LEU A 255 14.01 -22.99 -17.43
C LEU A 255 14.37 -21.98 -16.32
N GLU A 256 14.75 -20.76 -16.69
CA GLU A 256 15.02 -19.70 -15.73
C GLU A 256 13.77 -19.31 -14.93
N ASN A 257 12.63 -19.18 -15.60
CA ASN A 257 11.37 -18.86 -14.95
C ASN A 257 10.91 -19.97 -13.99
N GLU A 258 11.07 -21.24 -14.38
CA GLU A 258 10.77 -22.38 -13.51
C GLU A 258 11.66 -22.37 -12.25
N ALA A 259 12.96 -22.12 -12.41
CA ALA A 259 13.89 -22.01 -11.29
C ALA A 259 13.54 -20.81 -10.37
N ARG A 260 13.09 -19.69 -10.94
CA ARG A 260 12.58 -18.54 -10.18
C ARG A 260 11.31 -18.91 -9.40
N PHE A 261 10.38 -19.66 -10.01
CA PHE A 261 9.13 -20.10 -9.40
C PHE A 261 9.37 -21.01 -8.19
N VAL A 262 10.25 -22.00 -8.33
CA VAL A 262 10.64 -22.88 -7.22
C VAL A 262 11.29 -22.08 -6.08
N LYS A 263 12.10 -21.07 -6.42
CA LYS A 263 12.73 -20.20 -5.41
C LYS A 263 11.73 -19.29 -4.71
N THR A 264 10.65 -18.88 -5.38
CA THR A 264 9.57 -18.12 -4.74
C THR A 264 8.70 -19.02 -3.86
N ASP A 265 8.35 -20.23 -4.31
CA ASP A 265 7.54 -21.18 -3.52
C ASP A 265 8.25 -21.60 -2.23
N THR A 266 9.55 -21.85 -2.30
CA THR A 266 10.35 -22.15 -1.09
C THR A 266 10.41 -20.97 -0.12
N LYS A 267 10.44 -19.73 -0.60
CA LYS A 267 10.33 -18.54 0.25
C LYS A 267 8.95 -18.42 0.88
N ILE A 268 7.88 -18.64 0.10
CA ILE A 268 6.50 -18.61 0.59
C ILE A 268 6.31 -19.64 1.69
N SER A 269 6.71 -20.89 1.47
CA SER A 269 6.62 -21.96 2.47
C SER A 269 7.39 -21.62 3.77
N ASN A 270 8.58 -21.00 3.64
CA ASN A 270 9.33 -20.52 4.80
C ASN A 270 8.62 -19.37 5.54
N MET A 271 7.97 -18.45 4.82
CA MET A 271 7.19 -17.36 5.41
C MET A 271 5.92 -17.87 6.10
N GLU A 272 5.19 -18.78 5.47
CA GLU A 272 4.02 -19.46 6.08
C GLU A 272 4.40 -20.15 7.39
N GLY A 273 5.54 -20.84 7.44
CA GLY A 273 6.06 -21.45 8.66
C GLY A 273 6.44 -20.44 9.75
N ARG A 274 6.85 -19.21 9.38
CA ARG A 274 7.10 -18.12 10.34
C ARG A 274 5.80 -17.51 10.86
N ILE A 275 4.82 -17.30 9.98
CA ILE A 275 3.49 -16.77 10.33
C ILE A 275 2.80 -17.71 11.32
N SER A 276 2.79 -19.02 11.04
CA SER A 276 2.19 -20.01 11.95
C SER A 276 2.80 -19.99 13.36
N LYS A 277 4.12 -19.83 13.47
CA LYS A 277 4.78 -19.67 14.79
C LYS A 277 4.39 -18.37 15.49
N GLN A 278 4.16 -17.30 14.72
CA GLN A 278 3.76 -16.01 15.25
C GLN A 278 2.32 -16.05 15.79
N ASP A 279 1.41 -16.74 15.12
CA ASP A 279 0.03 -16.96 15.57
C ASP A 279 -0.03 -17.71 16.91
N GLU A 280 0.81 -18.74 17.09
CA GLU A 280 0.92 -19.43 18.39
C GLU A 280 1.39 -18.50 19.52
N ILE A 281 2.33 -17.60 19.23
CA ILE A 281 2.83 -16.61 20.20
C ILE A 281 1.73 -15.62 20.56
N ILE A 282 1.00 -15.11 19.56
CA ILE A 282 -0.12 -14.18 19.77
C ILE A 282 -1.20 -14.84 20.62
N HIS A 283 -1.58 -16.08 20.32
CA HIS A 283 -2.56 -16.81 21.13
C HIS A 283 -2.11 -16.98 22.59
N LYS A 284 -0.84 -17.35 22.81
CA LYS A 284 -0.26 -17.45 24.17
C LYS A 284 -0.26 -16.10 24.90
N GLN A 285 0.04 -15.01 24.20
CA GLN A 285 0.00 -13.66 24.78
C GLN A 285 -1.42 -13.24 25.16
N GLN A 286 -2.41 -13.49 24.31
CA GLN A 286 -3.82 -13.20 24.60
C GLN A 286 -4.31 -13.93 25.85
N GLU A 287 -3.94 -15.21 25.99
CA GLU A 287 -4.28 -16.01 27.18
C GLU A 287 -3.61 -15.46 28.45
N LEU A 288 -2.35 -15.02 28.35
CA LEU A 288 -1.65 -14.40 29.48
C LEU A 288 -2.32 -13.07 29.90
N ILE A 289 -2.73 -12.24 28.94
CA ILE A 289 -3.44 -10.98 29.20
C ILE A 289 -4.75 -11.25 29.94
N LYS A 290 -5.55 -12.23 29.50
CA LYS A 290 -6.79 -12.63 30.20
C LYS A 290 -6.54 -13.04 31.64
N ARG A 291 -5.47 -13.82 31.90
CA ARG A 291 -5.09 -14.24 33.27
C ARG A 291 -4.68 -13.05 34.13
N LEU A 292 -3.90 -12.11 33.58
CA LEU A 292 -3.48 -10.90 34.29
C LEU A 292 -4.67 -10.02 34.67
N GLN A 293 -5.63 -9.82 33.76
CA GLN A 293 -6.86 -9.08 34.02
C GLN A 293 -7.66 -9.71 35.16
N ARG A 294 -7.89 -11.04 35.11
CA ARG A 294 -8.58 -11.77 36.18
C ARG A 294 -7.86 -11.63 37.53
N ASN A 295 -6.54 -11.71 37.55
CA ASN A 295 -5.76 -11.54 38.78
C ASN A 295 -5.85 -10.12 39.33
N GLN A 296 -5.88 -9.09 38.47
CA GLN A 296 -6.09 -7.70 38.90
C GLN A 296 -7.48 -7.50 39.52
N GLU A 297 -8.52 -8.09 38.93
CA GLU A 297 -9.89 -8.01 39.49
C GLU A 297 -9.99 -8.70 40.86
N LEU A 298 -9.39 -9.88 41.00
CA LEU A 298 -9.30 -10.58 42.29
C LEU A 298 -8.54 -9.76 43.33
N GLN A 299 -7.46 -9.09 42.95
CA GLN A 299 -6.72 -8.19 43.84
C GLN A 299 -7.55 -6.98 44.26
N LYS A 300 -8.34 -6.38 43.35
CA LYS A 300 -9.25 -5.27 43.68
C LYS A 300 -10.34 -5.70 44.68
N HIS A 301 -10.99 -6.85 44.43
CA HIS A 301 -11.99 -7.42 45.35
C HIS A 301 -11.39 -7.75 46.72
N THR A 302 -10.20 -8.35 46.75
CA THR A 302 -9.52 -8.71 48.01
C THR A 302 -9.14 -7.46 48.81
N ARG A 303 -8.65 -6.40 48.15
CA ARG A 303 -8.34 -5.12 48.81
C ARG A 303 -9.59 -4.47 49.40
N GLN A 304 -10.71 -4.44 48.68
CA GLN A 304 -11.97 -3.88 49.20
C GLN A 304 -12.50 -4.64 50.43
N VAL A 305 -12.44 -5.97 50.43
CA VAL A 305 -12.90 -6.79 51.57
C VAL A 305 -11.98 -6.66 52.79
N SER A 306 -10.69 -6.37 52.60
CA SER A 306 -9.71 -6.27 53.70
C SER A 306 -9.70 -4.93 54.47
N VAL A 307 -10.39 -3.89 53.99
CA VAL A 307 -10.27 -2.51 54.53
C VAL A 307 -11.46 -2.08 55.42
N GLN A 308 -12.59 -2.78 55.39
CA GLN A 308 -13.76 -2.42 56.22
C GLN A 308 -13.57 -2.85 57.68
N LYS A 309 -13.41 -1.87 58.57
CA LYS A 309 -13.32 -2.10 60.02
C LYS A 309 -14.70 -2.42 60.56
N LYS A 310 -14.83 -3.53 61.30
CA LYS A 310 -16.09 -3.89 61.98
C LYS A 310 -16.13 -3.24 63.35
N VAL A 311 -17.20 -2.49 63.64
CA VAL A 311 -17.40 -1.82 64.93
C VAL A 311 -18.81 -2.16 65.42
N ALA A 312 -18.90 -2.79 66.58
CA ALA A 312 -20.15 -3.08 67.27
C ALA A 312 -19.84 -3.26 68.76
N PHE A 313 -20.66 -2.67 69.63
CA PHE A 313 -20.56 -2.84 71.07
C PHE A 313 -21.93 -2.82 71.74
N THR A 314 -22.02 -3.47 72.89
CA THR A 314 -23.15 -3.44 73.82
C THR A 314 -22.58 -3.60 75.23
N TYR A 315 -22.85 -2.63 76.08
CA TYR A 315 -22.52 -2.67 77.51
C TYR A 315 -23.78 -2.43 78.33
N ARG A 316 -23.79 -2.97 79.54
CA ARG A 316 -24.88 -2.85 80.52
C ARG A 316 -24.34 -2.33 81.85
N THR A 317 -25.20 -1.78 82.69
CA THR A 317 -24.87 -1.57 84.11
C THR A 317 -24.69 -2.92 84.81
N SER A 318 -23.71 -3.02 85.71
CA SER A 318 -23.46 -4.22 86.53
C SER A 318 -24.30 -4.26 87.81
N GLY A 319 -24.87 -3.13 88.20
CA GLY A 319 -25.71 -2.94 89.36
C GLY A 319 -26.35 -1.56 89.38
N ASP A 320 -27.31 -1.37 90.29
CA ASP A 320 -28.06 -0.12 90.43
C ASP A 320 -27.18 1.11 90.61
N GLN A 321 -27.45 2.13 89.81
CA GLN A 321 -26.85 3.45 89.89
C GLN A 321 -27.79 4.37 90.69
N SER A 322 -27.82 4.22 92.02
CA SER A 322 -28.90 4.75 92.87
C SER A 322 -28.98 6.29 92.97
N SER A 323 -27.91 7.00 92.64
CA SER A 323 -27.87 8.47 92.68
C SER A 323 -26.90 9.02 91.64
N LEU A 324 -27.42 9.37 90.47
CA LEU A 324 -26.67 10.03 89.41
C LEU A 324 -26.68 11.54 89.60
N GLY A 325 -25.51 12.16 89.66
CA GLY A 325 -25.32 13.60 89.74
C GLY A 325 -25.67 14.33 88.44
N SER A 326 -25.70 15.66 88.51
CA SER A 326 -25.92 16.54 87.34
C SER A 326 -24.76 16.45 86.36
N ASP A 327 -25.09 16.26 85.08
CA ASP A 327 -24.16 16.03 83.96
C ASP A 327 -23.21 14.84 84.16
N GLN A 328 -23.50 13.97 85.14
CA GLN A 328 -22.68 12.80 85.41
C GLN A 328 -22.74 11.85 84.20
N THR A 329 -21.57 11.46 83.72
CA THR A 329 -21.45 10.39 82.71
C THR A 329 -21.83 9.05 83.34
N ILE A 330 -22.76 8.36 82.69
CA ILE A 330 -23.22 7.03 83.09
C ILE A 330 -22.26 6.01 82.51
N LYS A 331 -21.75 5.13 83.38
CA LYS A 331 -20.80 4.08 82.99
C LYS A 331 -21.54 2.75 82.89
N PHE A 332 -21.48 2.14 81.71
CA PHE A 332 -21.96 0.80 81.47
C PHE A 332 -20.75 -0.13 81.54
N ASP A 333 -20.56 -0.79 82.66
CA ASP A 333 -19.32 -1.49 83.01
C ASP A 333 -19.34 -2.98 82.66
N ARG A 334 -20.52 -3.57 82.47
CA ARG A 334 -20.67 -4.96 82.06
C ARG A 334 -20.67 -5.09 80.54
N ARG A 335 -19.54 -5.54 79.99
CA ARG A 335 -19.41 -5.86 78.55
C ARG A 335 -20.30 -7.05 78.17
N ILE A 336 -21.13 -6.86 77.15
CA ILE A 336 -21.84 -7.96 76.46
C ILE A 336 -21.09 -8.29 75.18
N THR A 337 -20.86 -7.29 74.33
CA THR A 337 -20.11 -7.40 73.07
C THR A 337 -19.26 -6.15 72.88
N ASP A 338 -18.05 -6.30 72.36
CA ASP A 338 -17.30 -5.17 71.78
C ASP A 338 -16.30 -5.72 70.76
N VAL A 339 -16.54 -5.52 69.48
CA VAL A 339 -15.69 -6.07 68.41
C VAL A 339 -14.42 -5.23 68.21
N SER A 340 -14.46 -3.97 68.65
CA SER A 340 -13.47 -2.95 68.31
C SER A 340 -12.68 -2.42 69.50
N ASN A 341 -13.11 -2.76 70.73
CA ASN A 341 -12.65 -2.17 71.99
C ASN A 341 -12.70 -0.63 71.95
N SER A 342 -13.73 -0.07 71.32
CA SER A 342 -13.88 1.38 71.12
C SER A 342 -14.69 2.05 72.24
N TYR A 343 -15.34 1.26 73.09
CA TYR A 343 -16.00 1.76 74.29
C TYR A 343 -15.14 1.49 75.53
N SER A 344 -14.94 2.53 76.33
CA SER A 344 -14.17 2.45 77.58
C SER A 344 -15.13 2.38 78.78
N SER A 345 -15.22 1.21 79.41
CA SER A 345 -16.08 0.97 80.58
C SER A 345 -15.67 1.79 81.81
N SER A 346 -14.40 2.18 81.92
CA SER A 346 -13.91 3.01 83.03
C SER A 346 -14.37 4.48 82.94
N THR A 347 -14.60 4.97 81.72
CA THR A 347 -15.00 6.35 81.44
C THR A 347 -16.45 6.50 81.04
N GLY A 348 -17.06 5.46 80.46
CA GLY A 348 -18.42 5.48 79.91
C GLY A 348 -18.50 5.98 78.46
N ILE A 349 -17.36 6.10 77.76
CA ILE A 349 -17.24 6.83 76.50
C ILE A 349 -16.90 5.87 75.35
N PHE A 350 -17.66 5.96 74.26
CA PHE A 350 -17.33 5.41 72.96
C PHE A 350 -16.49 6.42 72.15
N THR A 351 -15.40 5.98 71.52
CA THR A 351 -14.59 6.81 70.61
C THR A 351 -14.58 6.18 69.21
N ALA A 352 -15.01 6.92 68.19
CA ALA A 352 -15.12 6.42 66.83
C ALA A 352 -13.75 6.02 66.25
N PRO A 353 -13.51 4.73 65.95
CA PRO A 353 -12.20 4.25 65.51
C PRO A 353 -11.94 4.49 64.02
N VAL A 354 -12.97 4.85 63.25
CA VAL A 354 -12.97 5.24 61.82
C VAL A 354 -14.12 6.21 61.56
N GLY A 355 -14.00 7.04 60.52
CA GLY A 355 -15.08 7.89 60.05
C GLY A 355 -16.22 7.07 59.42
N GLY A 356 -17.47 7.45 59.69
CA GLY A 356 -18.63 6.78 59.12
C GLY A 356 -19.94 7.07 59.84
N TYR A 357 -20.99 6.35 59.43
CA TYR A 357 -22.32 6.43 60.03
C TYR A 357 -22.50 5.35 61.09
N TYR A 358 -22.85 5.76 62.31
CA TYR A 358 -23.04 4.88 63.45
C TYR A 358 -24.49 4.92 63.92
N ALA A 359 -25.01 3.76 64.29
CA ALA A 359 -26.28 3.64 64.99
C ALA A 359 -26.02 3.42 66.48
N PHE A 360 -26.73 4.14 67.34
CA PHE A 360 -26.71 3.98 68.79
C PHE A 360 -28.10 3.66 69.31
N VAL A 361 -28.17 2.72 70.24
CA VAL A 361 -29.38 2.36 70.99
C VAL A 361 -29.07 2.59 72.46
N LEU A 362 -29.94 3.35 73.13
CA LEU A 362 -29.87 3.57 74.56
C LEU A 362 -31.19 3.11 75.17
N ASP A 363 -31.13 2.05 75.96
CA ASP A 363 -32.26 1.52 76.71
C ASP A 363 -31.99 1.74 78.19
N THR A 364 -32.87 2.48 78.84
CA THR A 364 -32.70 2.89 80.23
C THR A 364 -33.93 2.52 81.02
N ARG A 365 -33.73 2.04 82.24
CA ARG A 365 -34.79 1.83 83.22
C ARG A 365 -34.46 2.54 84.52
N THR A 366 -35.45 3.24 85.05
CA THR A 366 -35.35 3.99 86.30
C THR A 366 -35.69 3.14 87.49
N LEU A 367 -35.05 3.44 88.61
CA LEU A 367 -35.45 2.92 89.91
C LEU A 367 -36.79 3.52 90.36
N PRO A 368 -37.54 2.85 91.25
CA PRO A 368 -38.82 3.34 91.71
C PRO A 368 -38.78 4.72 92.40
N GLY A 369 -39.77 5.56 92.10
CA GLY A 369 -39.89 6.91 92.66
C GLY A 369 -38.84 7.91 92.16
N ARG A 370 -38.19 7.63 91.03
CA ARG A 370 -37.15 8.48 90.43
C ARG A 370 -37.65 9.20 89.18
N ILE A 371 -37.01 10.34 88.90
CA ILE A 371 -37.20 11.10 87.67
C ILE A 371 -35.81 11.24 87.04
N CYS A 372 -35.68 10.76 85.80
CA CYS A 372 -34.42 10.73 85.08
C CYS A 372 -34.56 11.41 83.72
N TRP A 373 -33.55 12.22 83.40
CA TRP A 373 -33.39 12.82 82.08
C TRP A 373 -32.03 12.39 81.56
N ILE A 374 -32.00 11.44 80.64
CA ILE A 374 -30.78 10.83 80.15
C ILE A 374 -30.54 11.28 78.70
N ASP A 375 -29.41 11.94 78.46
CA ASP A 375 -28.99 12.30 77.11
C ASP A 375 -27.89 11.33 76.64
N ALA A 376 -28.05 10.75 75.45
CA ALA A 376 -26.91 10.30 74.65
C ALA A 376 -26.32 11.52 73.95
N VAL A 377 -25.02 11.75 74.08
CA VAL A 377 -24.35 12.96 73.60
C VAL A 377 -23.19 12.63 72.66
N LYS A 378 -23.09 13.36 71.55
CA LYS A 378 -21.93 13.38 70.65
C LYS A 378 -21.14 14.66 70.90
N ASN A 379 -19.87 14.54 71.31
CA ASN A 379 -18.98 15.69 71.54
C ASN A 379 -19.64 16.80 72.39
N GLY A 380 -20.47 16.43 73.36
CA GLY A 380 -21.18 17.37 74.26
C GLY A 380 -22.58 17.79 73.82
N PHE A 381 -22.99 17.50 72.58
CA PHE A 381 -24.32 17.82 72.06
C PHE A 381 -25.25 16.60 72.13
N PRO A 382 -26.48 16.74 72.65
CA PRO A 382 -27.43 15.62 72.72
C PRO A 382 -27.84 15.16 71.32
N ILE A 383 -27.79 13.85 71.11
CA ILE A 383 -28.22 13.17 69.88
C ILE A 383 -29.46 12.30 70.09
N ALA A 384 -29.76 11.92 71.33
CA ALA A 384 -30.98 11.28 71.75
C ALA A 384 -31.24 11.58 73.24
N THR A 385 -32.50 11.52 73.66
CA THR A 385 -32.93 11.82 75.02
C THR A 385 -33.98 10.81 75.47
N ASN A 386 -33.82 10.31 76.70
CA ASN A 386 -34.85 9.56 77.42
C ASN A 386 -35.30 10.38 78.64
N TYR A 387 -36.60 10.62 78.76
CA TYR A 387 -37.27 11.18 79.93
C TYR A 387 -38.16 10.11 80.59
N MET A 388 -37.83 9.74 81.82
CA MET A 388 -38.57 8.74 82.59
C MET A 388 -39.00 9.32 83.94
N GLU A 389 -40.25 9.04 84.32
CA GLU A 389 -40.86 9.50 85.56
C GLU A 389 -41.60 8.33 86.23
N ALA A 390 -40.91 7.66 87.14
CA ALA A 390 -41.41 6.47 87.81
C ALA A 390 -42.18 6.82 89.09
N PRO A 391 -43.45 6.39 89.23
CA PRO A 391 -44.17 6.48 90.49
C PRO A 391 -43.49 5.70 91.62
N SER A 392 -43.87 5.98 92.87
CA SER A 392 -43.40 5.21 94.02
C SER A 392 -43.77 3.73 93.88
N GLY A 393 -42.77 2.85 93.95
CA GLY A 393 -42.96 1.40 93.88
C GLY A 393 -43.18 0.83 92.47
N GLN A 394 -42.99 1.63 91.41
CA GLN A 394 -43.01 1.20 90.01
C GLN A 394 -41.72 1.62 89.31
N GLU A 395 -41.29 0.90 88.27
CA GLU A 395 -40.17 1.30 87.40
C GLU A 395 -40.73 1.91 86.12
N ASP A 396 -39.94 2.78 85.47
CA ASP A 396 -40.24 3.32 84.14
C ASP A 396 -39.03 3.10 83.22
N SER A 397 -39.27 2.81 81.95
CA SER A 397 -38.22 2.48 80.99
C SER A 397 -38.46 3.14 79.65
N GLU A 398 -37.38 3.59 79.03
CA GLU A 398 -37.42 4.20 77.70
C GLU A 398 -36.24 3.76 76.87
N THR A 399 -36.48 3.65 75.56
CA THR A 399 -35.45 3.34 74.58
C THR A 399 -35.38 4.45 73.55
N SER A 400 -34.17 4.94 73.28
CA SER A 400 -33.91 5.84 72.16
C SER A 400 -32.94 5.24 71.17
N PHE A 401 -33.05 5.74 69.95
CA PHE A 401 -32.26 5.32 68.81
C PHE A 401 -31.80 6.55 68.02
N ALA A 402 -30.52 6.60 67.66
CA ALA A 402 -29.99 7.66 66.81
C ALA A 402 -28.99 7.09 65.81
N VAL A 403 -29.07 7.59 64.57
CA VAL A 403 -28.03 7.40 63.55
C VAL A 403 -27.30 8.71 63.36
N VAL A 404 -25.99 8.71 63.57
CA VAL A 404 -25.16 9.91 63.47
C VAL A 404 -23.88 9.62 62.70
N ARG A 405 -23.44 10.59 61.89
CA ARG A 405 -22.11 10.56 61.28
C ARG A 405 -21.07 10.94 62.34
N LEU A 406 -20.01 10.15 62.48
CA LEU A 406 -18.87 10.40 63.35
C LEU A 406 -17.61 10.49 62.50
N ASP A 407 -16.77 11.48 62.76
CA ASP A 407 -15.40 11.51 62.25
C ASP A 407 -14.48 10.67 63.17
N THR A 408 -13.31 10.27 62.68
CA THR A 408 -12.37 9.47 63.49
C THR A 408 -11.97 10.24 64.75
N GLY A 409 -12.18 9.64 65.92
CA GLY A 409 -11.90 10.26 67.22
C GLY A 409 -13.09 10.97 67.87
N ASP A 410 -14.22 11.14 67.17
CA ASP A 410 -15.45 11.66 67.77
C ASP A 410 -15.90 10.77 68.93
N GLN A 411 -16.44 11.39 69.98
CA GLN A 411 -16.83 10.70 71.20
C GLN A 411 -18.34 10.73 71.41
N VAL A 412 -18.89 9.59 71.84
CA VAL A 412 -20.29 9.44 72.21
C VAL A 412 -20.38 8.83 73.61
N TRP A 413 -21.17 9.43 74.49
CA TRP A 413 -21.41 8.91 75.83
C TRP A 413 -22.82 9.21 76.30
N VAL A 414 -23.19 8.67 77.45
CA VAL A 414 -24.51 8.86 78.05
C VAL A 414 -24.35 9.62 79.34
N ARG A 415 -25.21 10.61 79.59
CA ARG A 415 -25.16 11.42 80.81
C ARG A 415 -26.55 11.66 81.40
N ASN A 416 -26.58 11.91 82.70
CA ASN A 416 -27.77 12.39 83.39
C ASN A 416 -27.85 13.93 83.30
N LYS A 417 -28.77 14.46 82.50
CA LYS A 417 -29.03 15.88 82.32
C LYS A 417 -29.99 16.37 83.42
N VAL A 418 -29.52 16.46 84.66
CA VAL A 418 -30.38 16.80 85.80
C VAL A 418 -31.09 18.15 85.61
N TYR A 419 -32.41 18.13 85.79
CA TYR A 419 -33.24 19.29 86.08
C TYR A 419 -33.39 19.45 87.60
N HIS A 420 -33.36 20.69 88.11
CA HIS A 420 -33.29 20.97 89.55
C HIS A 420 -34.35 20.22 90.38
N GLY A 421 -33.89 19.47 91.40
CA GLY A 421 -34.75 18.84 92.43
C GLY A 421 -35.05 17.35 92.23
N HIS A 422 -34.67 16.75 91.09
CA HIS A 422 -34.93 15.34 90.81
C HIS A 422 -33.76 14.44 91.17
N SER A 423 -34.05 13.29 91.80
CA SER A 423 -33.08 12.22 91.99
C SER A 423 -33.20 11.23 90.83
N CYS A 424 -32.16 11.10 90.01
CA CYS A 424 -32.11 10.07 88.99
C CYS A 424 -31.36 8.86 89.51
N GLY A 425 -31.90 7.67 89.25
CA GLY A 425 -31.21 6.42 89.45
C GLY A 425 -31.66 5.38 88.43
N LEU A 426 -30.70 4.62 87.92
CA LEU A 426 -30.93 3.56 86.95
C LEU A 426 -30.71 2.19 87.59
N ASP A 427 -31.39 1.17 87.10
CA ASP A 427 -31.21 -0.21 87.54
C ASP A 427 -30.02 -0.90 86.86
N ASP A 428 -29.88 -2.21 87.09
CA ASP A 428 -28.86 -3.08 86.50
C ASP A 428 -29.19 -3.61 85.09
N LEU A 429 -30.28 -3.13 84.48
CA LEU A 429 -30.76 -3.55 83.15
C LEU A 429 -30.58 -2.48 82.07
N ALA A 430 -30.24 -1.24 82.44
CA ALA A 430 -29.90 -0.20 81.49
C ALA A 430 -28.71 -0.60 80.58
N ASN A 431 -28.87 -0.43 79.27
CA ASN A 431 -27.88 -0.81 78.27
C ASN A 431 -27.60 0.32 77.25
N PHE A 432 -26.36 0.33 76.78
CA PHE A 432 -25.90 1.22 75.73
C PHE A 432 -25.19 0.40 74.66
N SER A 433 -25.70 0.50 73.43
CA SER A 433 -25.21 -0.24 72.27
C SER A 433 -24.92 0.68 71.11
N GLY A 434 -23.98 0.30 70.26
CA GLY A 434 -23.77 0.98 68.99
C GLY A 434 -22.96 0.17 68.00
N PHE A 435 -23.14 0.46 66.71
CA PHE A 435 -22.43 -0.22 65.62
C PHE A 435 -22.26 0.68 64.39
N LEU A 436 -21.23 0.40 63.59
CA LEU A 436 -20.94 1.07 62.33
C LEU A 436 -21.84 0.51 61.22
N LEU A 437 -22.58 1.39 60.54
CA LEU A 437 -23.40 1.08 59.36
C LEU A 437 -22.57 1.12 58.08
N TYR A 438 -21.91 2.27 57.85
CA TYR A 438 -21.11 2.52 56.66
C TYR A 438 -19.84 3.25 57.06
N GLN A 439 -18.68 2.71 56.67
CA GLN A 439 -17.40 3.39 56.79
C GLN A 439 -17.24 4.40 55.63
N ASP A 440 -16.80 5.62 55.93
CA ASP A 440 -16.41 6.59 54.90
C ASP A 440 -15.17 6.01 54.17
N LEU A 441 -15.24 5.92 52.83
CA LEU A 441 -14.22 5.29 51.97
C LEU A 441 -13.09 6.23 51.55
#